data_AF-A0A401MG35-F1
#
_entry.id   AF-A0A401MG35-F1
#
_cell.length_a   1.000
_cell.length_b   1.000
_cell.length_c   1.000
_cell.angle_alpha   90.00
_cell.angle_beta   90.00
_cell.angle_gamma   90.00
#
_symmetry.space_group_name_H-M   'P 1'
#
loop_
_entity.id
_entity.type
_entity.pdbx_description
1 polymer ?
#
loop_
_entity_poly.entity_id
_entity_poly.type
_entity_poly.pdbx_seq_one_letter_code
_entity_poly.pdbx_strand_id
1 'polypeptide(L)'
;MNMRTTFEDRLLDELKREIQLRKPGVSGIGSAEVQPGERKAKASVGRLLAPLAPRRIAVVAAACTAAWLAAVVVPGSPADSNAYAVEPVGDGSVKLTVKDQSIGVAAQRELARKVRPWGIQVTIDVLAPGYVCERSKVTPIPAVDKHGNRVPLIPLQAGWDVTLRRGNVLAFENTRGDSRPRAVEFYKTKSEAEPCVPMKVTLPDRP
;
A
#
# COMPACT_ATOMS: atom_id res chain seq x y z
N MET A 1 -16.98 -13.88 43.95
CA MET A 1 -16.63 -12.78 43.02
C MET A 1 -16.72 -13.33 41.60
N ASN A 2 -17.64 -12.80 40.78
CA ASN A 2 -17.91 -13.32 39.44
C ASN A 2 -17.05 -12.55 38.43
N MET A 3 -15.98 -13.16 37.90
CA MET A 3 -15.15 -12.55 36.85
C MET A 3 -15.92 -12.61 35.54
N ARG A 4 -16.65 -11.54 35.21
CA ARG A 4 -17.22 -11.37 33.87
C ARG A 4 -16.06 -11.12 32.91
N THR A 5 -15.81 -12.07 32.01
CA THR A 5 -14.86 -11.89 30.91
C THR A 5 -15.34 -10.73 30.04
N THR A 6 -14.43 -9.80 29.74
CA THR A 6 -14.74 -8.66 28.88
C THR A 6 -14.84 -9.11 27.43
N PHE A 7 -15.45 -8.30 26.58
CA PHE A 7 -15.49 -8.56 25.14
C PHE A 7 -14.06 -8.72 24.56
N GLU A 8 -13.11 -7.95 25.08
CA GLU A 8 -11.70 -8.00 24.70
C GLU A 8 -11.04 -9.33 25.08
N ASP A 9 -11.33 -9.85 26.27
CA ASP A 9 -10.82 -11.16 26.71
C ASP A 9 -11.32 -12.30 25.81
N ARG A 10 -12.60 -12.22 25.42
CA ARG A 10 -13.21 -13.22 24.53
C ARG A 10 -12.60 -13.16 23.13
N LEU A 11 -12.27 -11.97 22.65
CA LEU A 11 -11.65 -11.77 21.34
C LEU A 11 -10.19 -12.26 21.31
N LEU A 12 -9.46 -12.05 22.40
CA LEU A 12 -8.10 -12.57 22.59
C LEU A 12 -8.06 -14.09 22.66
N ASP A 13 -9.02 -14.72 23.33
CA ASP A 13 -9.09 -16.17 23.42
C ASP A 13 -9.50 -16.82 22.08
N GLU A 14 -10.41 -16.19 21.34
CA GLU A 14 -10.77 -16.63 19.99
C GLU A 14 -9.55 -16.58 19.05
N LEU A 15 -8.78 -15.48 19.11
CA LEU A 15 -7.56 -15.30 18.30
C LEU A 15 -6.46 -16.31 18.66
N LYS A 16 -6.24 -16.56 19.96
CA LYS A 16 -5.30 -17.59 20.41
C LYS A 16 -5.72 -18.98 19.91
N ARG A 17 -7.02 -19.29 19.94
CA ARG A 17 -7.55 -20.56 19.43
C ARG A 17 -7.28 -20.70 17.93
N GLU A 18 -7.51 -19.64 17.15
CA GLU A 18 -7.28 -19.66 15.71
C GLU A 18 -5.80 -19.85 15.35
N ILE A 19 -4.88 -19.22 16.10
CA ILE A 19 -3.43 -19.39 15.93
C ILE A 19 -2.99 -20.83 16.26
N GLN A 20 -3.56 -21.44 17.30
CA GLN A 20 -3.26 -22.83 17.65
C GLN A 20 -3.80 -23.80 16.59
N LEU A 21 -4.99 -23.55 16.05
CA LEU A 21 -5.58 -24.36 14.98
C LEU A 21 -4.84 -24.20 13.64
N ARG A 22 -4.16 -23.07 13.43
CA ARG A 22 -3.29 -22.84 12.27
C ARG A 22 -1.90 -23.48 12.37
N LYS A 23 -1.55 -24.16 13.45
CA LYS A 23 -0.36 -25.02 13.46
C LYS A 23 -0.65 -26.30 12.66
N PRO A 24 -0.01 -26.51 11.49
CA PRO A 24 -0.15 -27.77 10.78
C PRO A 24 0.39 -28.91 11.66
N GLY A 25 -0.42 -29.95 11.81
CA GLY A 25 -0.09 -31.13 12.59
C GLY A 25 1.20 -31.79 12.11
N VAL A 26 2.12 -32.02 13.05
CA VAL A 26 3.10 -33.10 12.95
C VAL A 26 2.47 -34.30 13.63
N SER A 27 1.81 -35.13 12.82
CA SER A 27 1.68 -36.57 13.07
C SER A 27 3.10 -37.11 13.31
N GLY A 28 3.42 -37.70 14.45
CA GLY A 28 2.95 -39.03 14.82
C GLY A 28 3.88 -40.07 14.18
N ILE A 29 4.84 -40.59 14.93
CA ILE A 29 5.37 -41.96 14.86
C ILE A 29 5.96 -42.25 16.25
N GLY A 30 5.46 -43.31 16.88
CA GLY A 30 5.79 -43.71 18.23
C GLY A 30 7.23 -44.16 18.38
N SER A 31 7.80 -43.80 19.53
CA SER A 31 9.03 -44.38 20.04
C SER A 31 8.66 -45.70 20.72
N ALA A 32 8.97 -46.82 20.08
CA ALA A 32 8.94 -48.13 20.69
C ALA A 32 10.37 -48.69 20.69
N GLU A 33 10.79 -49.00 21.90
CA GLU A 33 12.00 -49.63 22.37
C GLU A 33 12.24 -51.03 21.77
N VAL A 34 13.50 -51.48 21.74
CA VAL A 34 14.00 -52.88 21.96
C VAL A 34 15.34 -53.12 21.21
N GLN A 35 16.40 -53.42 21.97
CA GLN A 35 17.67 -54.05 21.54
C GLN A 35 17.54 -55.61 21.53
N PRO A 36 18.62 -56.43 21.51
CA PRO A 36 19.65 -56.74 20.49
C PRO A 36 19.62 -58.25 20.11
N GLY A 37 20.40 -58.71 19.10
CA GLY A 37 20.51 -60.15 18.85
C GLY A 37 21.55 -60.60 17.82
N GLU A 38 22.46 -61.48 18.25
CA GLU A 38 23.59 -62.05 17.51
C GLU A 38 23.25 -63.27 16.60
N ARG A 39 24.24 -63.64 15.75
CA ARG A 39 24.66 -65.01 15.29
C ARG A 39 24.21 -65.61 13.94
N LYS A 40 25.25 -65.79 13.09
CA LYS A 40 25.73 -66.99 12.35
C LYS A 40 24.90 -67.68 11.23
N ALA A 41 25.46 -67.54 10.01
CA ALA A 41 25.94 -68.57 9.07
C ALA A 41 24.99 -69.63 8.45
N LYS A 42 24.90 -69.62 7.09
CA LYS A 42 25.41 -70.69 6.18
C LYS A 42 25.13 -70.35 4.69
N ALA A 43 25.92 -70.98 3.83
CA ALA A 43 26.31 -70.60 2.46
C ALA A 43 25.44 -71.18 1.31
N SER A 44 25.47 -70.53 0.13
CA SER A 44 25.64 -71.14 -1.21
C SER A 44 25.85 -70.03 -2.27
N VAL A 45 27.08 -69.86 -2.77
CA VAL A 45 27.58 -70.20 -4.13
C VAL A 45 26.83 -69.51 -5.30
N GLY A 46 27.53 -68.54 -5.92
CA GLY A 46 27.13 -67.94 -7.20
C GLY A 46 28.05 -66.76 -7.59
N ARG A 47 29.28 -67.06 -8.02
CA ARG A 47 30.25 -66.08 -8.54
C ARG A 47 29.76 -65.51 -9.88
N LEU A 48 29.66 -64.19 -10.00
CA LEU A 48 30.02 -63.42 -11.20
C LEU A 48 30.43 -61.99 -10.78
N LEU A 49 31.74 -61.78 -10.85
CA LEU A 49 32.55 -60.56 -10.92
C LEU A 49 31.83 -59.20 -11.11
N ALA A 50 31.90 -58.31 -10.11
CA ALA A 50 32.70 -57.07 -10.14
C ALA A 50 32.52 -56.24 -8.85
N PRO A 51 33.60 -55.66 -8.28
CA PRO A 51 33.60 -54.98 -6.97
C PRO A 51 33.38 -53.46 -7.09
N LEU A 52 33.14 -52.82 -5.94
CA LEU A 52 33.17 -51.38 -5.63
C LEU A 52 31.80 -50.69 -5.49
N ALA A 53 31.23 -50.78 -4.28
CA ALA A 53 30.58 -49.62 -3.67
C ALA A 53 31.33 -49.33 -2.36
N PRO A 54 31.59 -48.06 -2.02
CA PRO A 54 30.66 -47.44 -1.08
C PRO A 54 30.49 -45.92 -1.25
N ARG A 55 29.42 -45.42 -0.60
CA ARG A 55 29.11 -44.02 -0.26
C ARG A 55 28.18 -43.29 -1.22
N ARG A 56 26.89 -43.50 -0.92
CA ARG A 56 25.78 -42.59 -1.22
C ARG A 56 26.16 -41.17 -0.77
N ILE A 57 26.36 -40.27 -1.72
CA ILE A 57 26.33 -38.82 -1.43
C ILE A 57 24.92 -38.37 -1.76
N ALA A 58 24.14 -38.17 -0.71
CA ALA A 58 22.88 -37.46 -0.76
C ALA A 58 23.17 -36.02 -1.16
N VAL A 59 22.78 -35.62 -2.37
CA VAL A 59 22.72 -34.22 -2.74
C VAL A 59 21.31 -33.74 -2.44
N VAL A 60 21.15 -33.21 -1.24
CA VAL A 60 20.02 -32.36 -0.87
C VAL A 60 20.29 -30.99 -1.47
N ALA A 61 19.57 -30.62 -2.52
CA ALA A 61 19.43 -29.22 -2.94
C ALA A 61 18.03 -28.76 -2.54
N ALA A 62 17.96 -28.21 -1.33
CA ALA A 62 16.80 -27.54 -0.78
C ALA A 62 16.69 -26.10 -1.32
N ALA A 63 15.51 -25.53 -1.09
CA ALA A 63 15.12 -24.12 -1.21
C ALA A 63 14.58 -23.67 -2.58
N CYS A 64 13.37 -24.11 -2.92
CA CYS A 64 12.46 -23.20 -3.61
C CYS A 64 12.12 -22.05 -2.65
N THR A 65 12.51 -20.85 -3.05
CA THR A 65 12.29 -19.60 -2.34
C THR A 65 10.79 -19.34 -2.23
N ALA A 66 10.21 -19.56 -1.05
CA ALA A 66 8.95 -18.92 -0.72
C ALA A 66 9.20 -17.40 -0.74
N ALA A 67 8.69 -16.71 -1.75
CA ALA A 67 8.63 -15.26 -1.73
C ALA A 67 7.65 -14.85 -0.62
N TRP A 68 8.19 -14.55 0.55
CA TRP A 68 7.41 -13.98 1.64
C TRP A 68 6.89 -12.61 1.18
N LEU A 69 5.58 -12.50 0.96
CA LEU A 69 4.90 -11.23 1.06
C LEU A 69 4.96 -10.85 2.54
N ALA A 70 6.02 -10.12 2.91
CA ALA A 70 5.97 -9.29 4.09
C ALA A 70 4.86 -8.27 3.84
N ALA A 71 3.65 -8.59 4.29
CA ALA A 71 2.69 -7.57 4.63
C ALA A 71 3.35 -6.79 5.78
N VAL A 72 4.12 -5.76 5.41
CA VAL A 72 4.52 -4.74 6.36
C VAL A 72 3.21 -4.07 6.75
N VAL A 73 2.55 -4.63 7.74
CA VAL A 73 1.61 -3.89 8.57
C VAL A 73 2.50 -2.89 9.28
N VAL A 74 2.74 -1.74 8.63
CA VAL A 74 3.22 -0.56 9.33
C VAL A 74 2.13 -0.28 10.34
N PRO A 75 2.38 -0.43 11.66
CA PRO A 75 1.44 0.05 12.65
C PRO A 75 1.36 1.54 12.38
N GLY A 76 0.21 2.00 11.87
CA GLY A 76 -0.06 3.42 11.77
C GLY A 76 0.18 4.01 13.15
N SER A 77 1.19 4.86 13.26
CA SER A 77 1.50 5.55 14.52
C SER A 77 0.23 6.23 15.02
N PRO A 78 -0.19 6.01 16.27
CA PRO A 78 -1.38 6.63 16.82
C PRO A 78 -1.01 8.03 17.32
N ALA A 79 -0.91 8.99 16.41
CA ALA A 79 -0.97 10.42 16.71
C ALA A 79 -1.20 11.16 15.39
N ASP A 80 -2.23 12.01 15.38
CA ASP A 80 -2.75 12.80 14.26
C ASP A 80 -3.60 12.03 13.24
N SER A 81 -4.87 12.41 13.21
CA SER A 81 -5.86 11.93 12.25
C SER A 81 -5.36 12.22 10.83
N ASN A 82 -4.80 11.22 10.16
CA ASN A 82 -4.25 11.42 8.81
C ASN A 82 -5.37 11.93 7.88
N ALA A 83 -5.12 13.06 7.20
CA ALA A 83 -6.03 13.63 6.21
C ALA A 83 -6.40 12.63 5.09
N TYR A 84 -5.59 11.58 4.93
CA TYR A 84 -5.78 10.51 3.95
C TYR A 84 -5.39 9.13 4.53
N ALA A 85 -5.91 8.08 3.92
CA ALA A 85 -5.52 6.69 4.15
C ALA A 85 -5.12 6.04 2.82
N VAL A 86 -4.09 5.19 2.84
CA VAL A 86 -3.63 4.44 1.66
C VAL A 86 -3.69 2.95 2.00
N GLU A 87 -4.48 2.20 1.24
CA GLU A 87 -4.72 0.78 1.48
C GLU A 87 -4.39 -0.03 0.22
N PRO A 88 -3.50 -1.04 0.30
CA PRO A 88 -3.28 -1.97 -0.82
C PRO A 88 -4.55 -2.78 -1.10
N VAL A 89 -4.92 -2.95 -2.37
CA VAL A 89 -6.12 -3.69 -2.80
C VAL A 89 -5.81 -5.16 -3.18
N GLY A 90 -4.52 -5.52 -3.31
CA GLY A 90 -4.06 -6.89 -3.55
C GLY A 90 -3.72 -7.22 -5.01
N ASP A 91 -4.17 -6.41 -5.97
CA ASP A 91 -3.86 -6.53 -7.41
C ASP A 91 -2.71 -5.60 -7.85
N GLY A 92 -1.91 -5.13 -6.90
CA GLY A 92 -0.87 -4.11 -7.12
C GLY A 92 -1.41 -2.68 -7.23
N SER A 93 -2.71 -2.46 -7.02
CA SER A 93 -3.29 -1.12 -6.84
C SER A 93 -3.37 -0.72 -5.37
N VAL A 94 -3.51 0.58 -5.14
CA VAL A 94 -3.78 1.17 -3.82
C VAL A 94 -5.04 2.01 -3.89
N LYS A 95 -5.86 1.89 -2.86
CA LYS A 95 -6.99 2.78 -2.62
C LYS A 95 -6.52 3.94 -1.76
N LEU A 96 -6.67 5.15 -2.28
CA LEU A 96 -6.45 6.39 -1.56
C LEU A 96 -7.82 6.94 -1.15
N THR A 97 -8.04 6.97 0.16
CA THR A 97 -9.27 7.51 0.77
C THR A 97 -8.94 8.80 1.48
N VAL A 98 -9.72 9.86 1.26
CA VAL A 98 -9.44 11.18 1.82
C VAL A 98 -10.49 11.54 2.85
N LYS A 99 -10.08 11.65 4.11
CA LYS A 99 -10.95 12.01 5.23
C LYS A 99 -11.06 13.53 5.37
N ASP A 100 -9.97 14.24 5.09
CA ASP A 100 -9.89 15.68 5.14
C ASP A 100 -9.25 16.19 3.86
N GLN A 101 -10.01 17.00 3.13
CA GLN A 101 -9.53 17.60 1.88
C GLN A 101 -8.52 18.72 2.13
N SER A 102 -8.32 19.16 3.37
CA SER A 102 -7.25 20.08 3.76
C SER A 102 -5.88 19.39 3.92
N ILE A 103 -5.49 18.61 2.91
CA ILE A 103 -4.17 18.03 2.85
C ILE A 103 -3.14 19.11 2.47
N GLY A 104 -2.39 19.61 3.45
CA GLY A 104 -1.34 20.61 3.20
C GLY A 104 -0.19 20.06 2.35
N VAL A 105 0.58 20.96 1.71
CA VAL A 105 1.70 20.62 0.81
C VAL A 105 2.72 19.66 1.44
N ALA A 106 3.01 19.80 2.74
CA ALA A 106 3.92 18.90 3.45
C ALA A 106 3.38 17.46 3.52
N ALA A 107 2.09 17.31 3.84
CA ALA A 107 1.41 16.02 3.86
C ALA A 107 1.27 15.41 2.46
N GLN A 108 1.06 16.22 1.43
CA GLN A 108 1.08 15.77 0.03
C GLN A 108 2.46 15.21 -0.38
N ARG A 109 3.55 15.85 0.06
CA ARG A 109 4.92 15.33 -0.17
C ARG A 109 5.16 14.02 0.57
N GLU A 110 4.60 13.87 1.77
CA GLU A 110 4.66 12.60 2.50
C GLU A 110 3.88 11.50 1.79
N LEU A 111 2.66 11.80 1.33
CA LEU A 111 1.85 10.91 0.50
C LEU A 111 2.65 10.48 -0.74
N ALA A 112 3.30 11.43 -1.43
CA ALA A 112 4.15 11.14 -2.59
C ALA A 112 5.26 10.13 -2.27
N ARG A 113 5.91 10.26 -1.11
CA ARG A 113 6.91 9.28 -0.66
C ARG A 113 6.29 7.92 -0.37
N LYS A 114 5.12 7.89 0.28
CA LYS A 114 4.40 6.65 0.60
C LYS A 114 3.98 5.91 -0.67
N VAL A 115 3.50 6.61 -1.71
CA VAL A 115 2.95 5.97 -2.91
C VAL A 115 3.95 5.61 -3.99
N ARG A 116 5.14 6.21 -3.93
CA ARG A 116 6.21 5.99 -4.91
C ARG A 116 6.63 4.52 -5.08
N PRO A 117 6.76 3.68 -4.04
CA PRO A 117 7.12 2.26 -4.19
C PRO A 117 6.12 1.46 -5.04
N TRP A 118 4.85 1.87 -5.09
CA TRP A 118 3.83 1.27 -5.96
C TRP A 118 3.89 1.78 -7.41
N GLY A 119 4.87 2.64 -7.73
CA GLY A 119 5.07 3.22 -9.06
C GLY A 119 4.01 4.26 -9.43
N ILE A 120 3.39 4.87 -8.43
CA ILE A 120 2.48 6.02 -8.57
C ILE A 120 3.32 7.29 -8.52
N GLN A 121 3.07 8.20 -9.45
CA GLN A 121 3.71 9.51 -9.47
C GLN A 121 2.79 10.53 -8.82
N VAL A 122 3.38 11.49 -8.10
CA VAL A 122 2.65 12.61 -7.52
C VAL A 122 3.28 13.90 -7.99
N THR A 123 2.48 14.80 -8.55
CA THR A 123 2.88 16.18 -8.85
C THR A 123 2.22 17.13 -7.87
N ILE A 124 2.97 18.15 -7.45
CA ILE A 124 2.53 19.11 -6.44
C ILE A 124 2.85 20.50 -6.98
N ASP A 125 1.84 21.15 -7.53
CA ASP A 125 1.93 22.48 -8.10
C ASP A 125 1.50 23.50 -7.01
N VAL A 126 2.29 24.55 -6.81
CA VAL A 126 2.00 25.61 -5.83
C VAL A 126 2.04 26.96 -6.53
N LEU A 127 0.86 27.52 -6.78
CA LEU A 127 0.65 28.70 -7.60
C LEU A 127 0.41 29.95 -6.76
N ALA A 128 0.67 31.13 -7.33
CA ALA A 128 0.28 32.39 -6.70
C ALA A 128 -1.25 32.53 -6.68
N PRO A 129 -1.83 33.30 -5.73
CA PRO A 129 -3.26 33.59 -5.74
C PRO A 129 -3.74 34.14 -7.08
N GLY A 130 -4.88 33.63 -7.56
CA GLY A 130 -5.46 34.02 -8.86
C GLY A 130 -4.86 33.31 -10.08
N TYR A 131 -3.94 32.36 -9.89
CA TYR A 131 -3.41 31.51 -10.95
C TYR A 131 -3.95 30.09 -10.85
N VAL A 132 -4.12 29.44 -12.00
CA VAL A 132 -4.41 28.01 -12.11
C VAL A 132 -3.48 27.36 -13.14
N CYS A 133 -3.39 26.03 -13.16
CA CYS A 133 -2.76 25.30 -14.24
C CYS A 133 -3.69 25.31 -15.45
N GLU A 134 -3.13 25.55 -16.63
CA GLU A 134 -3.86 25.56 -17.90
C GLU A 134 -4.69 24.28 -18.12
N ARG A 135 -4.13 23.12 -17.74
CA ARG A 135 -4.77 21.80 -17.82
C ARG A 135 -6.07 21.66 -17.03
N SER A 136 -6.33 22.51 -16.04
CA SER A 136 -7.50 22.38 -15.16
C SER A 136 -8.79 22.99 -15.67
N LYS A 137 -8.77 23.68 -16.83
CA LYS A 137 -9.96 24.17 -17.54
C LYS A 137 -11.03 24.80 -16.62
N VAL A 138 -10.60 25.73 -15.78
CA VAL A 138 -11.48 26.34 -14.77
C VAL A 138 -12.36 27.43 -15.39
N THR A 139 -13.64 27.43 -15.06
CA THR A 139 -14.55 28.55 -15.35
C THR A 139 -14.71 29.41 -14.08
N PRO A 140 -14.21 30.66 -14.05
CA PRO A 140 -14.34 31.51 -12.88
C PRO A 140 -15.77 32.02 -12.70
N ILE A 141 -16.18 32.16 -11.45
CA ILE A 141 -17.46 32.75 -11.07
C ILE A 141 -17.22 34.24 -10.75
N PRO A 142 -18.01 35.17 -11.30
CA PRO A 142 -17.94 36.57 -10.91
C PRO A 142 -18.29 36.76 -9.42
N ALA A 143 -17.42 37.42 -8.67
CA ALA A 143 -17.65 37.84 -7.30
C ALA A 143 -17.30 39.33 -7.12
N VAL A 144 -17.64 39.88 -5.95
CA VAL A 144 -17.34 41.27 -5.57
C VAL A 144 -16.47 41.24 -4.33
N ASP A 145 -15.34 41.94 -4.36
CA ASP A 145 -14.47 42.07 -3.20
C ASP A 145 -15.02 43.09 -2.19
N LYS A 146 -14.33 43.23 -1.05
CA LYS A 146 -14.71 44.18 0.01
C LYS A 146 -14.70 45.66 -0.41
N HIS A 147 -14.09 46.00 -1.54
CA HIS A 147 -14.02 47.36 -2.08
C HIS A 147 -15.03 47.59 -3.23
N GLY A 148 -15.87 46.60 -3.55
CA GLY A 148 -16.83 46.69 -4.65
C GLY A 148 -16.26 46.32 -6.02
N ASN A 149 -15.00 45.85 -6.11
CA ASN A 149 -14.41 45.45 -7.37
C ASN A 149 -14.89 44.06 -7.79
N ARG A 150 -15.14 43.89 -9.09
CA ARG A 150 -15.46 42.58 -9.67
C ARG A 150 -14.20 41.73 -9.76
N VAL A 151 -14.21 40.56 -9.13
CA VAL A 151 -13.06 39.65 -9.05
C VAL A 151 -13.46 38.21 -9.45
N PRO A 152 -12.56 37.43 -10.06
CA PRO A 152 -12.82 36.02 -10.35
C PRO A 152 -12.73 35.19 -9.07
N LEU A 153 -13.82 34.50 -8.73
CA LEU A 153 -13.81 33.42 -7.77
C LEU A 153 -13.51 32.10 -8.48
N ILE A 154 -12.44 31.43 -8.06
CA ILE A 154 -11.99 30.16 -8.63
C ILE A 154 -12.63 29.03 -7.81
N PRO A 155 -13.51 28.18 -8.41
CA PRO A 155 -14.11 27.06 -7.70
C PRO A 155 -13.06 26.04 -7.24
N LEU A 156 -13.35 25.40 -6.12
CA LEU A 156 -12.56 24.29 -5.62
C LEU A 156 -13.17 22.98 -6.07
N GLN A 157 -12.33 22.00 -6.40
CA GLN A 157 -12.79 20.65 -6.67
C GLN A 157 -13.02 19.93 -5.33
N ALA A 158 -14.25 19.47 -5.10
CA ALA A 158 -14.61 18.75 -3.89
C ALA A 158 -14.67 17.24 -4.14
N GLY A 159 -14.29 16.46 -3.11
CA GLY A 159 -14.52 15.03 -3.03
C GLY A 159 -13.63 14.22 -3.97
N TRP A 160 -12.64 13.54 -3.42
CA TRP A 160 -11.76 12.72 -4.25
C TRP A 160 -11.28 11.49 -3.49
N ASP A 161 -11.86 10.35 -3.85
CA ASP A 161 -11.37 9.02 -3.52
C ASP A 161 -10.99 8.33 -4.82
N VAL A 162 -9.84 7.65 -4.85
CA VAL A 162 -9.35 7.04 -6.08
C VAL A 162 -8.66 5.72 -5.80
N THR A 163 -8.77 4.81 -6.77
CA THR A 163 -7.90 3.63 -6.85
C THR A 163 -6.79 3.92 -7.85
N LEU A 164 -5.55 3.95 -7.35
CA LEU A 164 -4.37 4.23 -8.15
C LEU A 164 -3.63 2.93 -8.46
N ARG A 165 -3.18 2.82 -9.69
CA ARG A 165 -2.35 1.73 -10.21
C ARG A 165 -0.96 2.23 -10.51
N ARG A 166 -0.02 1.29 -10.61
CA ARG A 166 1.32 1.56 -11.13
C ARG A 166 1.24 2.32 -12.47
N GLY A 167 1.99 3.41 -12.58
CA GLY A 167 2.02 4.28 -13.76
C GLY A 167 1.02 5.45 -13.73
N ASN A 168 0.04 5.44 -12.83
CA ASN A 168 -0.87 6.57 -12.66
C ASN A 168 -0.14 7.79 -12.08
N VAL A 169 -0.73 8.96 -12.32
CA VAL A 169 -0.28 10.24 -11.75
C VAL A 169 -1.41 10.86 -10.94
N LEU A 170 -1.08 11.27 -9.72
CA LEU A 170 -1.91 12.06 -8.84
C LEU A 170 -1.38 13.49 -8.83
N ALA A 171 -2.17 14.46 -9.29
CA ALA A 171 -1.73 15.84 -9.40
C ALA A 171 -2.47 16.74 -8.40
N PHE A 172 -1.72 17.35 -7.49
CA PHE A 172 -2.24 18.35 -6.57
C PHE A 172 -1.96 19.74 -7.12
N GLU A 173 -3.01 20.52 -7.28
CA GLU A 173 -2.88 21.93 -7.57
C GLU A 173 -3.22 22.77 -6.35
N ASN A 174 -2.26 23.54 -5.86
CA ASN A 174 -2.37 24.31 -4.63
C ASN A 174 -2.26 25.81 -4.91
N THR A 175 -2.98 26.60 -4.13
CA THR A 175 -2.76 28.05 -4.04
C THR A 175 -1.82 28.33 -2.86
N ARG A 176 -0.83 29.19 -3.07
CA ARG A 176 0.09 29.62 -2.00
C ARG A 176 -0.69 30.35 -0.91
N GLY A 177 -0.52 29.87 0.32
CA GLY A 177 -1.21 30.40 1.50
C GLY A 177 -2.50 29.66 1.87
N ASP A 178 -3.02 28.81 0.97
CA ASP A 178 -4.18 27.97 1.26
C ASP A 178 -3.75 26.67 1.95
N SER A 179 -4.59 26.20 2.88
CA SER A 179 -4.37 24.94 3.60
C SER A 179 -4.89 23.71 2.85
N ARG A 180 -5.71 23.92 1.80
CA ARG A 180 -6.27 22.86 0.95
C ARG A 180 -5.86 23.04 -0.51
N PRO A 181 -5.64 21.94 -1.26
CA PRO A 181 -5.50 22.02 -2.70
C PRO A 181 -6.76 22.62 -3.33
N ARG A 182 -6.55 23.35 -4.41
CA ARG A 182 -7.60 23.89 -5.28
C ARG A 182 -8.27 22.77 -6.08
N ALA A 183 -7.44 21.89 -6.65
CA ALA A 183 -7.89 20.73 -7.42
C ALA A 183 -6.99 19.52 -7.16
N VAL A 184 -7.58 18.34 -7.35
CA VAL A 184 -6.86 17.06 -7.36
C VAL A 184 -7.28 16.30 -8.60
N GLU A 185 -6.32 16.05 -9.48
CA GLU A 185 -6.55 15.45 -10.78
C GLU A 185 -5.84 14.10 -10.89
N PHE A 186 -6.45 13.18 -11.64
CA PHE A 186 -6.00 11.81 -11.78
C PHE A 186 -5.76 11.49 -13.25
N TYR A 187 -4.57 10.98 -13.54
CA TYR A 187 -4.19 10.57 -14.89
C TYR A 187 -3.81 9.10 -14.91
N LYS A 188 -4.24 8.39 -15.95
CA LYS A 188 -3.91 6.96 -16.10
C LYS A 188 -2.43 6.78 -16.36
N THR A 189 -1.82 7.73 -17.05
CA THR A 189 -0.43 7.66 -17.49
C THR A 189 0.28 8.99 -17.30
N LYS A 190 1.62 8.94 -17.27
CA LYS A 190 2.46 10.14 -17.22
C LYS A 190 2.30 11.02 -18.47
N SER A 191 2.07 10.42 -19.64
CA SER A 191 1.88 11.16 -20.89
C SER A 191 0.60 11.99 -20.92
N GLU A 192 -0.42 11.60 -20.17
CA GLU A 192 -1.66 12.38 -20.00
C GLU A 192 -1.50 13.53 -19.00
N ALA A 193 -0.55 13.41 -18.07
CA ALA A 193 -0.29 14.41 -17.04
C ALA A 193 0.59 15.53 -17.61
N GLU A 194 -0.03 16.47 -18.32
CA GLU A 194 0.64 17.67 -18.81
C GLU A 194 1.28 18.48 -17.65
N PRO A 195 2.48 19.05 -17.84
CA PRO A 195 3.07 19.95 -16.84
C PRO A 195 2.16 21.13 -16.53
N CYS A 196 2.18 21.61 -15.29
CA CYS A 196 1.45 22.83 -14.95
C CYS A 196 2.08 24.05 -15.62
N VAL A 197 1.34 24.66 -16.54
CA VAL A 197 1.61 26.01 -17.05
C VAL A 197 0.70 26.98 -16.29
N PRO A 198 1.25 27.87 -15.43
CA PRO A 198 0.44 28.81 -14.67
C PRO A 198 -0.23 29.83 -15.59
N MET A 199 -1.55 29.93 -15.53
CA MET A 199 -2.36 30.93 -16.20
C MET A 199 -3.06 31.83 -15.17
N LYS A 200 -3.07 33.14 -15.42
CA LYS A 200 -3.83 34.08 -14.57
C LYS A 200 -5.30 33.99 -14.92
N VAL A 201 -6.14 33.74 -13.92
CA VAL A 201 -7.59 33.69 -14.12
C VAL A 201 -8.13 35.11 -14.25
N THR A 202 -8.89 35.35 -15.31
CA THR A 202 -9.58 36.60 -15.58
C THR A 202 -11.06 36.33 -15.76
N LEU A 203 -11.91 37.33 -15.50
CA LEU A 203 -13.32 37.21 -15.82
C LEU A 203 -13.49 37.33 -17.34
N PRO A 204 -14.43 36.59 -17.94
CA PRO A 204 -14.74 36.78 -19.35
C PRO A 204 -15.20 38.22 -19.58
N ASP A 205 -14.74 38.79 -20.70
CA ASP A 205 -15.22 40.09 -21.18
C ASP A 205 -16.75 40.02 -21.35
N ARG A 206 -17.43 41.11 -20.99
CA ARG A 206 -18.89 41.18 -21.12
C ARG A 206 -19.22 41.10 -22.62
N PRO A 207 -20.17 40.25 -23.05
CA PRO A 207 -20.69 40.32 -24.41
C PRO A 207 -21.38 41.66 -24.66
#